data_AF-A0A3E3IIF8-F1
#
_entry.id   AF-A0A3E3IIF8-F1
#
_cell.length_a   1.000
_cell.length_b   1.000
_cell.length_c   1.000
_cell.angle_alpha   90.00
_cell.angle_beta   90.00
_cell.angle_gamma   90.00
#
_symmetry.space_group_name_H-M   'P 1'
#
loop_
_entity.id
_entity.type
_entity.pdbx_description
1 polymer ?
#
loop_
_entity_poly.entity_id
_entity_poly.type
_entity_poly.pdbx_seq_one_letter_code
_entity_poly.pdbx_strand_id
1 'polypeptide(L)'
;MILNMKKRLLVLGMAIICIFGMTACGKAADESAANALGITEEGAINYADQVLDSVRTIVEQEMQDQYANDAVVSAALTSWSSAMEDIGEFKSITDHEVIVDKDGATIHVMVEGTDHDAVVEILLDDQLTLTGITTNVKYSMGELMEKAALNTILGMGTVFVVLILISLIISCFVVIPKIQDAFTGKKKETAEPVSVPAAPAPAAAAAVEEDLTDDYELVAVIAAAIAASEGAASTDGFVVRSIRRANTSKWKANY
;
A
#
# COMPACT_ATOMS: atom_id res chain seq x y z
N MET A 1 36.54 -3.23 0.26
CA MET A 1 35.60 -2.09 0.25
C MET A 1 34.94 -1.86 -1.13
N ILE A 2 35.62 -2.15 -2.24
CA ILE A 2 35.12 -1.91 -3.62
C ILE A 2 33.94 -2.82 -4.04
N LEU A 3 33.85 -4.05 -3.52
CA LEU A 3 32.79 -4.99 -3.88
C LEU A 3 31.39 -4.61 -3.35
N ASN A 4 31.32 -3.93 -2.19
CA ASN A 4 30.06 -3.51 -1.58
C ASN A 4 29.48 -2.25 -2.24
N MET A 5 30.32 -1.39 -2.80
CA MET A 5 29.86 -0.21 -3.57
C MET A 5 29.21 -0.61 -4.89
N LYS A 6 29.74 -1.63 -5.60
CA LYS A 6 29.11 -2.13 -6.85
C LYS A 6 27.73 -2.73 -6.62
N LYS A 7 27.51 -3.47 -5.52
CA LYS A 7 26.18 -4.00 -5.17
C LYS A 7 25.19 -2.90 -4.78
N ARG A 8 25.64 -1.88 -4.02
CA ARG A 8 24.82 -0.72 -3.65
C ARG A 8 24.48 0.15 -4.87
N LEU A 9 25.41 0.32 -5.81
CA LEU A 9 25.21 1.07 -7.06
C LEU A 9 24.26 0.34 -8.03
N LEU A 10 24.32 -0.99 -8.08
CA LEU A 10 23.43 -1.81 -8.92
C LEU A 10 21.99 -1.80 -8.39
N VAL A 11 21.80 -1.85 -7.06
CA VAL A 11 20.48 -1.71 -6.42
C VAL A 11 19.90 -0.30 -6.62
N LEU A 12 20.74 0.74 -6.54
CA LEU A 12 20.32 2.14 -6.79
C LEU A 12 19.97 2.38 -8.26
N GLY A 13 20.72 1.78 -9.20
CA GLY A 13 20.43 1.84 -10.64
C GLY A 13 19.15 1.12 -11.03
N MET A 14 18.87 -0.04 -10.43
CA MET A 14 17.63 -0.78 -10.67
C MET A 14 16.40 -0.04 -10.12
N ALA A 15 16.52 0.61 -8.95
CA ALA A 15 15.46 1.45 -8.39
C ALA A 15 15.15 2.66 -9.28
N ILE A 16 16.17 3.27 -9.90
CA ILE A 16 16.00 4.41 -10.82
C ILE A 16 15.33 3.96 -12.13
N ILE A 17 15.67 2.78 -12.67
CA ILE A 17 15.04 2.22 -13.88
C ILE A 17 13.56 1.87 -13.63
N CYS A 18 13.20 1.40 -12.44
CA CYS A 18 11.80 1.16 -12.07
C CYS A 18 10.97 2.46 -11.98
N ILE A 19 11.61 3.60 -11.64
CA ILE A 19 10.94 4.90 -11.56
C ILE A 19 10.73 5.51 -12.96
N PHE A 20 11.63 5.26 -13.91
CA PHE A 20 11.52 5.75 -15.29
C PHE A 20 10.77 4.79 -16.25
N GLY A 21 10.45 3.57 -15.82
CA GLY A 21 9.76 2.56 -16.63
C GLY A 21 8.25 2.74 -16.78
N MET A 22 7.63 3.71 -16.09
CA MET A 22 6.17 3.92 -16.10
C MET A 22 5.71 5.08 -16.99
N THR A 23 6.61 5.82 -17.65
CA THR A 23 6.22 6.86 -18.62
C THR A 23 6.28 6.30 -20.03
N ALA A 24 5.40 5.34 -20.32
CA ALA A 24 5.14 4.85 -21.67
C ALA A 24 3.67 4.43 -21.85
N CYS A 25 2.73 5.23 -21.34
CA CYS A 25 1.43 5.34 -22.00
C CYS A 25 1.59 6.39 -23.09
N GLY A 26 2.13 5.95 -24.23
CA GLY A 26 2.17 6.75 -25.44
C GLY A 26 0.75 6.92 -25.95
N LYS A 27 0.29 8.17 -25.99
CA LYS A 27 -0.92 8.60 -26.66
C LYS A 27 -0.77 8.33 -28.16
N ALA A 28 -1.26 7.18 -28.60
CA ALA A 28 -1.54 6.92 -30.00
C ALA A 28 -3.04 6.65 -30.07
N ALA A 29 -3.81 7.66 -30.43
CA ALA A 29 -5.19 7.47 -30.80
C ALA A 29 -5.20 6.50 -31.98
N ASP A 30 -5.84 5.34 -31.80
CA ASP A 30 -6.00 4.37 -32.87
C ASP A 30 -7.12 4.85 -33.79
N GLU A 31 -6.76 5.59 -34.85
CA GLU A 31 -7.70 6.05 -35.88
C GLU A 31 -8.52 4.88 -36.48
N SER A 32 -8.02 3.64 -36.39
CA SER A 32 -8.75 2.43 -36.79
C SER A 32 -9.85 2.03 -35.80
N ALA A 33 -9.68 2.31 -34.50
CA ALA A 33 -10.66 2.01 -33.46
C ALA A 33 -11.83 3.00 -33.48
N ALA A 34 -11.55 4.30 -33.68
CA ALA A 34 -12.59 5.34 -33.81
C ALA A 34 -13.56 5.05 -34.96
N ASN A 35 -13.04 4.59 -36.11
CA ASN A 35 -13.87 4.20 -37.26
C ASN A 35 -14.65 2.89 -37.01
N ALA A 36 -14.14 1.98 -36.18
CA ALA A 36 -14.80 0.71 -35.86
C ALA A 36 -16.00 0.90 -34.92
N LEU A 37 -15.87 1.81 -33.94
CA LEU A 37 -16.94 2.17 -33.01
C LEU A 37 -17.91 3.22 -33.59
N GLY A 38 -17.55 3.86 -34.70
CA GLY A 38 -18.42 4.82 -35.38
C GLY A 38 -18.62 6.15 -34.63
N ILE A 39 -17.73 6.47 -33.69
CA ILE A 39 -17.76 7.73 -32.93
C ILE A 39 -16.86 8.76 -33.63
N THR A 40 -17.41 9.95 -33.88
CA THR A 40 -16.63 11.12 -34.25
C THR A 40 -16.19 11.87 -32.98
N GLU A 41 -15.00 12.48 -33.03
CA GLU A 41 -14.48 13.29 -31.91
C GLU A 41 -15.46 14.41 -31.51
N GLU A 42 -15.99 15.13 -32.49
CA GLU A 42 -17.00 16.18 -32.27
C GLU A 42 -18.31 15.62 -31.68
N GLY A 43 -18.72 14.41 -32.07
CA GLY A 43 -19.89 13.75 -31.49
C GLY A 43 -19.68 13.35 -30.02
N ALA A 44 -18.48 12.84 -29.70
CA ALA A 44 -18.09 12.50 -28.33
C ALA A 44 -18.03 13.74 -27.44
N ILE A 45 -17.46 14.85 -27.93
CA ILE A 45 -17.41 16.13 -27.21
C ILE A 45 -18.82 16.63 -26.90
N ASN A 46 -19.71 16.67 -27.89
CA ASN A 46 -21.10 17.11 -27.69
C ASN A 46 -21.86 16.21 -26.69
N TYR A 47 -21.65 14.90 -26.77
CA TYR A 47 -22.22 13.96 -25.79
C TYR A 47 -21.71 14.23 -24.38
N ALA A 48 -20.40 14.42 -24.22
CA ALA A 48 -19.78 14.70 -22.94
C ALA A 48 -20.28 16.00 -22.31
N ASP A 49 -20.45 17.07 -23.09
CA ASP A 49 -21.00 18.34 -22.62
C ASP A 49 -22.45 18.17 -22.12
N GLN A 50 -23.28 17.42 -22.87
CA GLN A 50 -24.65 17.12 -22.46
C GLN A 50 -24.71 16.31 -21.17
N VAL A 51 -23.82 15.32 -21.03
CA VAL A 51 -23.70 14.51 -19.81
C VAL A 51 -23.30 15.40 -18.63
N LEU A 52 -22.27 16.24 -18.80
CA LEU A 52 -21.79 17.13 -17.75
C LEU A 52 -22.88 18.13 -17.33
N ASP A 53 -23.57 18.77 -18.28
CA ASP A 53 -24.66 19.69 -17.99
C ASP A 53 -25.84 18.99 -17.29
N SER A 54 -26.13 17.74 -17.65
CA SER A 54 -27.15 16.94 -16.97
C SER A 54 -26.76 16.63 -15.53
N VAL A 55 -25.52 16.18 -15.30
CA VAL A 55 -24.97 15.92 -13.96
C VAL A 55 -25.05 17.19 -13.10
N ARG A 56 -24.58 18.32 -13.64
CA ARG A 56 -24.63 19.62 -12.96
C ARG A 56 -26.06 20.01 -12.60
N THR A 57 -26.98 19.95 -13.55
CA THR A 57 -28.39 20.30 -13.34
C THR A 57 -29.03 19.42 -12.27
N ILE A 58 -28.77 18.11 -12.28
CA ILE A 58 -29.34 17.18 -11.29
C ILE A 58 -28.82 17.50 -9.88
N VAL A 59 -27.52 17.77 -9.74
CA VAL A 59 -26.92 18.12 -8.44
C VAL A 59 -27.40 19.50 -7.97
N GLU A 60 -27.44 20.50 -8.84
CA GLU A 60 -27.95 21.85 -8.52
C GLU A 60 -29.41 21.85 -8.10
N GLN A 61 -30.23 20.92 -8.63
CA GLN A 61 -31.63 20.76 -8.27
C GLN A 61 -31.89 19.77 -7.12
N GLU A 62 -30.83 19.25 -6.49
CA GLU A 62 -30.92 18.24 -5.41
C GLU A 62 -31.75 17.00 -5.80
N MET A 63 -31.73 16.61 -7.08
CA MET A 63 -32.54 15.50 -7.61
C MET A 63 -31.80 14.15 -7.60
N GLN A 64 -30.69 14.05 -6.87
CA GLN A 64 -29.80 12.88 -6.88
C GLN A 64 -30.53 11.60 -6.45
N ASP A 65 -31.45 11.70 -5.49
CA ASP A 65 -32.24 10.57 -4.98
C ASP A 65 -33.07 9.86 -6.07
N GLN A 66 -33.44 10.55 -7.14
CA GLN A 66 -34.19 9.95 -8.25
C GLN A 66 -33.36 8.92 -9.03
N TYR A 67 -32.03 9.05 -8.96
CA TYR A 67 -31.07 8.21 -9.68
C TYR A 67 -30.38 7.19 -8.78
N ALA A 68 -30.80 7.05 -7.52
CA ALA A 68 -30.20 6.13 -6.56
C ALA A 68 -30.19 4.65 -6.99
N ASN A 69 -31.09 4.26 -7.90
CA ASN A 69 -31.18 2.90 -8.43
C ASN A 69 -30.25 2.65 -9.64
N ASP A 70 -29.69 3.71 -10.21
CA ASP A 70 -28.69 3.61 -11.28
C ASP A 70 -27.30 3.77 -10.66
N ALA A 71 -26.55 2.68 -10.59
CA ALA A 71 -25.24 2.67 -9.93
C ALA A 71 -24.23 3.59 -10.62
N VAL A 72 -24.29 3.71 -11.95
CA VAL A 72 -23.35 4.53 -12.71
C VAL A 72 -23.68 6.01 -12.52
N VAL A 73 -24.95 6.37 -12.68
CA VAL A 73 -25.40 7.75 -12.56
C VAL A 73 -25.32 8.23 -11.11
N SER A 74 -25.70 7.41 -10.12
CA SER A 74 -25.57 7.78 -8.70
C SER A 74 -24.10 7.99 -8.29
N ALA A 75 -23.18 7.14 -8.76
CA ALA A 75 -21.74 7.33 -8.54
C ALA A 75 -21.24 8.61 -9.21
N ALA A 76 -21.68 8.90 -10.44
CA ALA A 76 -21.36 10.13 -11.16
C ALA A 76 -21.78 11.39 -10.39
N LEU A 77 -23.04 11.42 -9.97
CA LEU A 77 -23.63 12.54 -9.22
C LEU A 77 -22.94 12.75 -7.87
N THR A 78 -22.59 11.65 -7.20
CA THR A 78 -21.83 11.69 -5.94
C THR A 78 -20.42 12.23 -6.18
N SER A 79 -19.73 11.72 -7.21
CA SER A 79 -18.37 12.16 -7.56
C SER A 79 -18.33 13.65 -7.89
N TRP A 80 -19.29 14.15 -8.68
CA TRP A 80 -19.38 15.56 -9.00
C TRP A 80 -19.69 16.41 -7.76
N SER A 81 -20.69 16.01 -6.97
CA SER A 81 -21.10 16.73 -5.77
C SER A 81 -19.98 16.81 -4.72
N SER A 82 -19.22 15.74 -4.52
CA SER A 82 -18.07 15.76 -3.61
C SER A 82 -16.92 16.61 -4.16
N ALA A 83 -16.69 16.58 -5.47
CA ALA A 83 -15.64 17.38 -6.09
C ALA A 83 -15.92 18.89 -6.03
N MET A 84 -17.20 19.30 -6.02
CA MET A 84 -17.60 20.72 -5.87
C MET A 84 -17.08 21.37 -4.58
N GLU A 85 -16.85 20.59 -3.51
CA GLU A 85 -16.26 21.13 -2.26
C GLU A 85 -14.84 21.67 -2.48
N ASP A 86 -14.08 21.07 -3.40
CA ASP A 86 -12.70 21.47 -3.70
C ASP A 86 -12.59 22.34 -4.97
N ILE A 87 -13.43 22.10 -5.98
CA ILE A 87 -13.45 22.88 -7.24
C ILE A 87 -13.95 24.32 -6.98
N GLY A 88 -14.86 24.47 -6.03
CA GLY A 88 -15.61 25.70 -5.81
C GLY A 88 -16.71 25.87 -6.85
N GLU A 89 -16.91 27.09 -7.36
CA GLU A 89 -17.90 27.35 -8.40
C GLU A 89 -17.36 26.94 -9.78
N PHE A 90 -18.17 26.20 -10.53
CA PHE A 90 -17.91 25.90 -11.94
C PHE A 90 -17.87 27.20 -12.76
N LYS A 91 -16.80 27.41 -13.55
CA LYS A 91 -16.70 28.55 -14.47
C LYS A 91 -16.98 28.16 -15.91
N SER A 92 -16.20 27.21 -16.44
CA SER A 92 -16.24 26.85 -17.85
C SER A 92 -15.55 25.52 -18.14
N ILE A 93 -15.88 24.95 -19.28
CA ILE A 93 -15.10 23.88 -19.91
C ILE A 93 -13.97 24.54 -20.72
N THR A 94 -12.75 24.06 -20.53
CA THR A 94 -11.54 24.64 -21.13
C THR A 94 -11.05 23.85 -22.33
N ASP A 95 -11.19 22.53 -22.28
CA ASP A 95 -10.73 21.62 -23.34
C ASP A 95 -11.38 20.25 -23.20
N HIS A 96 -11.24 19.45 -24.25
CA HIS A 96 -11.67 18.06 -24.30
C HIS A 96 -10.55 17.18 -24.82
N GLU A 97 -10.48 15.98 -24.30
CA GLU A 97 -9.60 14.94 -24.83
C GLU A 97 -10.39 13.66 -24.98
N VAL A 98 -10.49 13.17 -26.22
CA VAL A 98 -11.19 11.94 -26.55
C VAL A 98 -10.16 10.86 -26.85
N ILE A 99 -10.26 9.75 -26.11
CA ILE A 99 -9.44 8.57 -26.30
C ILE A 99 -10.37 7.45 -26.71
N VAL A 100 -10.14 6.88 -27.89
CA VAL A 100 -10.91 5.73 -28.38
C VAL A 100 -9.97 4.55 -28.57
N ASP A 101 -10.37 3.40 -28.04
CA ASP A 101 -9.65 2.15 -28.17
C ASP A 101 -10.62 0.99 -28.51
N LYS A 102 -10.11 -0.24 -28.43
CA LYS A 102 -10.88 -1.46 -28.73
C LYS A 102 -11.88 -1.85 -27.62
N ASP A 103 -11.68 -1.34 -26.41
CA ASP A 103 -12.46 -1.66 -25.22
C ASP A 103 -13.52 -0.58 -24.94
N GLY A 104 -13.47 0.55 -25.67
CA GLY A 104 -14.50 1.58 -25.67
C GLY A 104 -13.95 2.97 -25.95
N ALA A 105 -14.55 3.97 -25.29
CA ALA A 105 -14.14 5.36 -25.39
C ALA A 105 -14.06 6.02 -24.02
N THR A 106 -12.98 6.77 -23.79
CA THR A 106 -12.79 7.62 -22.61
C THR A 106 -12.77 9.07 -23.06
N ILE A 107 -13.64 9.88 -22.47
CA ILE A 107 -13.74 11.31 -22.76
C ILE A 107 -13.36 12.10 -21.51
N HIS A 108 -12.31 12.90 -21.61
CA HIS A 108 -11.87 13.81 -20.56
C HIS A 108 -12.38 15.21 -20.87
N VAL A 109 -13.20 15.76 -19.97
CA VAL A 109 -13.69 17.14 -20.01
C VAL A 109 -12.91 17.94 -18.98
N MET A 110 -12.14 18.93 -19.43
CA MET A 110 -11.32 19.76 -18.55
C MET A 110 -12.13 20.96 -18.07
N VAL A 111 -12.37 21.01 -16.77
CA VAL A 111 -13.25 22.00 -16.13
C VAL A 111 -12.41 22.97 -15.32
N GLU A 112 -12.68 24.26 -15.48
CA GLU A 112 -12.14 25.33 -14.64
C GLU A 112 -13.10 25.65 -13.49
N GLY A 113 -12.57 25.61 -12.26
CA GLY A 113 -13.26 26.01 -11.04
C GLY A 113 -12.76 27.37 -10.50
N THR A 114 -13.37 27.85 -9.43
CA THR A 114 -12.84 29.03 -8.71
C THR A 114 -11.60 28.71 -7.91
N ASP A 115 -11.56 27.52 -7.29
CA ASP A 115 -10.50 27.13 -6.37
C ASP A 115 -9.55 26.11 -7.02
N HIS A 116 -10.09 25.06 -7.63
CA HIS A 116 -9.32 24.05 -8.34
C HIS A 116 -9.95 23.68 -9.68
N ASP A 117 -9.10 23.36 -10.66
CA ASP A 117 -9.53 22.74 -11.90
C ASP A 117 -9.83 21.26 -11.69
N ALA A 118 -10.61 20.66 -12.58
CA ALA A 118 -10.89 19.23 -12.56
C ALA A 118 -10.90 18.61 -13.95
N VAL A 119 -10.78 17.29 -14.01
CA VAL A 119 -11.05 16.50 -15.21
C VAL A 119 -12.23 15.59 -14.91
N VAL A 120 -13.32 15.80 -15.65
CA VAL A 120 -14.43 14.85 -15.66
C VAL A 120 -14.10 13.78 -16.70
N GLU A 121 -13.97 12.54 -16.24
CA GLU A 121 -13.69 11.39 -17.06
C GLU A 121 -14.98 10.59 -17.27
N ILE A 122 -15.39 10.44 -18.52
CA ILE A 122 -16.57 9.71 -18.94
C ILE A 122 -16.09 8.45 -19.66
N LEU A 123 -16.54 7.30 -19.17
CA LEU A 123 -16.16 5.98 -19.67
C LEU A 123 -17.32 5.35 -20.42
N LEU A 124 -17.07 4.93 -21.64
CA LEU A 124 -17.96 4.15 -22.48
C LEU A 124 -17.30 2.82 -22.81
N ASP A 125 -18.06 1.74 -22.80
CA ASP A 125 -17.58 0.43 -23.25
C ASP A 125 -17.56 0.30 -24.79
N ASP A 126 -17.19 -0.88 -25.27
CA ASP A 126 -17.15 -1.26 -26.69
C ASP A 126 -18.53 -1.23 -27.38
N GLN A 127 -19.61 -1.20 -26.59
CA GLN A 127 -20.98 -1.05 -27.08
C GLN A 127 -21.49 0.40 -26.95
N LEU A 128 -20.60 1.34 -26.60
CA LEU A 128 -20.91 2.75 -26.35
C LEU A 128 -21.90 2.96 -25.20
N THR A 129 -21.93 2.02 -24.25
CA THR A 129 -22.73 2.14 -23.04
C THR A 129 -21.93 2.89 -22.00
N LEU A 130 -22.57 3.84 -21.32
CA LEU A 130 -21.96 4.58 -20.22
C LEU A 130 -21.64 3.61 -19.06
N THR A 131 -20.36 3.47 -18.73
CA THR A 131 -19.89 2.59 -17.65
C THR A 131 -19.41 3.34 -16.42
N GLY A 132 -19.06 4.62 -16.56
CA GLY A 132 -18.59 5.43 -15.44
C GLY A 132 -18.50 6.90 -15.78
N ILE A 133 -18.70 7.75 -14.77
CA ILE A 133 -18.32 9.15 -14.80
C ILE A 133 -17.62 9.45 -13.48
N THR A 134 -16.43 10.02 -13.54
CA THR A 134 -15.65 10.38 -12.35
C THR A 134 -15.09 11.78 -12.50
N THR A 135 -15.15 12.56 -11.43
CA THR A 135 -14.59 13.92 -11.38
C THR A 135 -13.30 13.92 -10.58
N ASN A 136 -12.19 14.19 -11.27
CA ASN A 136 -10.85 14.20 -10.69
C ASN A 136 -10.37 15.64 -10.49
N VAL A 137 -10.32 16.10 -9.24
CA VAL A 137 -9.83 17.44 -8.89
C VAL A 137 -8.30 17.52 -9.04
N LYS A 138 -7.81 18.56 -9.71
CA LYS A 138 -6.39 18.83 -9.89
C LYS A 138 -5.88 19.64 -8.70
N TYR A 139 -5.12 19.00 -7.82
CA TYR A 139 -4.37 19.69 -6.77
C TYR A 139 -2.96 19.98 -7.23
N SER A 140 -2.40 21.08 -6.73
CA SER A 140 -0.98 21.38 -6.92
C SER A 140 -0.10 20.35 -6.21
N MET A 141 1.13 20.18 -6.69
CA MET A 141 2.13 19.34 -6.01
C MET A 141 2.37 19.81 -4.57
N GLY A 142 2.28 21.11 -4.30
CA GLY A 142 2.43 21.67 -2.95
C GLY A 142 1.35 21.17 -2.00
N GLU A 143 0.08 21.23 -2.41
CA GLU A 143 -1.06 20.77 -1.60
C GLU A 143 -1.03 19.26 -1.39
N LEU A 144 -0.69 18.49 -2.43
CA LEU A 144 -0.53 17.05 -2.31
C LEU A 144 0.60 16.70 -1.34
N MET A 145 1.73 17.42 -1.42
CA MET A 145 2.85 17.24 -0.48
C MET A 145 2.50 17.66 0.93
N GLU A 146 1.74 18.72 1.12
CA GLU A 146 1.28 19.15 2.44
C GLU A 146 0.31 18.14 3.06
N LYS A 147 -0.71 17.71 2.30
CA LYS A 147 -1.65 16.65 2.73
C LYS A 147 -0.90 15.35 3.05
N ALA A 148 0.06 14.95 2.21
CA ALA A 148 0.89 13.77 2.46
C ALA A 148 1.81 13.93 3.68
N ALA A 149 2.42 15.10 3.86
CA ALA A 149 3.29 15.40 5.00
C ALA A 149 2.50 15.40 6.31
N LEU A 150 1.31 15.99 6.34
CA LEU A 150 0.42 15.96 7.50
C LEU A 150 0.06 14.52 7.89
N ASN A 151 -0.28 13.67 6.92
CA ASN A 151 -0.55 12.27 7.20
C ASN A 151 0.72 11.52 7.63
N THR A 152 1.89 11.88 7.10
CA THR A 152 3.17 11.29 7.50
C THR A 152 3.52 11.65 8.95
N ILE A 153 3.30 12.91 9.36
CA ILE A 153 3.52 13.35 10.74
C ILE A 153 2.52 12.68 11.67
N LEU A 154 1.24 12.62 11.28
CA LEU A 154 0.19 12.01 12.11
C LEU A 154 0.35 10.49 12.24
N GLY A 155 0.70 9.80 11.16
CA GLY A 155 0.89 8.35 11.13
C GLY A 155 2.27 7.93 11.64
N MET A 156 3.34 8.32 10.93
CA MET A 156 4.70 7.89 11.23
C MET A 156 5.38 8.74 12.32
N GLY A 157 5.09 10.04 12.35
CA GLY A 157 5.69 10.96 13.33
C GLY A 157 5.26 10.66 14.77
N THR A 158 3.99 10.34 15.00
CA THR A 158 3.48 9.99 16.34
C THR A 158 4.15 8.73 16.90
N VAL A 159 4.35 7.70 16.07
CA VAL A 159 5.08 6.49 16.45
C VAL A 159 6.52 6.84 16.88
N PHE A 160 7.20 7.70 16.13
CA PHE A 160 8.54 8.17 16.48
C PHE A 160 8.58 8.90 17.84
N VAL A 161 7.62 9.79 18.09
CA VAL A 161 7.52 10.54 19.35
C VAL A 161 7.29 9.61 20.54
N VAL A 162 6.39 8.62 20.39
CA VAL A 162 6.10 7.64 21.44
C VAL A 162 7.33 6.79 21.77
N LEU A 163 8.07 6.33 20.75
CA LEU A 163 9.30 5.56 20.95
C LEU A 163 10.37 6.37 21.69
N ILE A 164 10.52 7.66 21.36
CA ILE A 164 11.45 8.56 22.06
C ILE A 164 11.05 8.71 23.54
N LEU A 165 9.76 8.90 23.83
CA LEU A 165 9.26 9.00 25.22
C LEU A 165 9.51 7.72 26.01
N ILE A 166 9.22 6.55 25.44
CA ILE A 166 9.48 5.25 26.09
C ILE A 166 10.98 5.08 26.36
N SER A 167 11.84 5.45 25.40
CA SER A 167 13.30 5.40 25.58
C SER A 167 13.77 6.30 26.73
N LEU A 168 13.19 7.51 26.87
CA LEU A 168 13.54 8.42 27.97
C LEU A 168 13.05 7.90 29.32
N ILE A 169 11.84 7.34 29.39
CA ILE A 169 11.29 6.77 30.63
C ILE A 169 12.17 5.62 31.13
N ILE A 170 12.56 4.69 30.26
CA ILE A 170 13.46 3.57 30.61
C ILE A 170 14.83 4.12 31.07
N SER A 171 15.35 5.14 30.40
CA SER A 171 16.60 5.80 30.79
C SER A 171 16.51 6.41 32.20
N CYS A 172 15.41 7.08 32.53
CA CYS A 172 15.17 7.64 33.86
C CYS A 172 15.15 6.55 34.95
N PHE A 173 14.55 5.38 34.70
CA PHE A 173 14.59 4.26 35.65
C PHE A 173 16.01 3.73 35.92
N VAL A 174 16.93 3.84 34.95
CA VAL A 174 18.35 3.49 35.14
C VAL A 174 19.12 4.58 35.88
N VAL A 175 18.72 5.84 35.73
CA VAL A 175 19.40 7.00 36.35
C VAL A 175 19.00 7.22 37.80
N ILE A 176 17.74 6.94 38.17
CA ILE A 176 17.25 7.05 39.57
C ILE A 176 18.12 6.31 40.59
N PRO A 177 18.48 5.01 40.43
CA PRO A 177 19.34 4.32 41.39
C PRO A 177 20.74 4.93 41.49
N LYS A 178 21.30 5.45 40.39
CA LYS A 178 22.62 6.11 40.38
C LYS A 178 22.63 7.46 41.09
N ILE A 179 21.53 8.22 40.98
CA ILE A 179 21.39 9.48 41.73
C ILE A 179 21.12 9.18 43.21
N GLN A 180 20.41 8.11 43.54
CA GLN A 180 20.19 7.66 44.92
C GLN A 180 21.50 7.25 45.62
N ASP A 181 22.39 6.54 44.91
CA ASP A 181 23.73 6.20 45.39
C ASP A 181 24.65 7.43 45.53
N ALA A 182 24.49 8.43 44.67
CA ALA A 182 25.27 9.67 44.74
C ALA A 182 24.79 10.63 45.85
N PHE A 183 23.49 10.61 46.19
CA PHE A 183 22.92 11.47 47.25
C PHE A 183 22.92 10.81 48.63
N THR A 184 22.90 9.48 48.71
CA THR A 184 23.08 8.75 49.97
C THR A 184 24.55 8.38 50.14
N GLY A 185 25.35 9.32 50.65
CA GLY A 185 26.75 9.09 51.00
C GLY A 185 26.94 8.07 52.13
N LYS A 186 26.65 6.78 51.88
CA LYS A 186 26.95 5.68 52.79
C LYS A 186 28.18 4.93 52.30
N LYS A 187 29.29 5.29 52.95
CA LYS A 187 30.53 4.55 53.13
C LYS A 187 30.28 3.03 53.01
N LYS A 188 30.88 2.40 51.99
CA LYS A 188 31.03 0.95 51.94
C LYS A 188 31.96 0.53 53.08
N GLU A 189 31.36 0.00 54.14
CA GLU A 189 32.08 -0.81 55.11
C GLU A 189 32.26 -2.20 54.49
N THR A 190 33.53 -2.59 54.37
CA THR A 190 33.95 -3.94 54.06
C THR A 190 33.38 -4.89 55.11
N ALA A 191 32.54 -5.82 54.68
CA ALA A 191 32.22 -7.02 55.45
C ALA A 191 32.67 -8.24 54.62
N GLU A 192 33.60 -8.99 55.21
CA GLU A 192 34.11 -10.29 54.76
C GLU A 192 32.99 -11.35 54.60
N PRO A 193 33.25 -12.41 53.83
CA PRO A 193 32.21 -13.27 53.29
C PRO A 193 31.69 -14.24 54.34
N VAL A 194 30.43 -14.06 54.76
CA VAL A 194 29.70 -15.09 55.49
C VAL A 194 29.06 -16.03 54.48
N SER A 195 29.58 -17.26 54.46
CA SER A 195 29.02 -18.41 53.76
C SER A 195 27.58 -18.67 54.18
N VAL A 196 26.66 -18.58 53.23
CA VAL A 196 25.26 -19.04 53.37
C VAL A 196 25.06 -20.17 52.35
N PRO A 197 24.37 -21.27 52.71
CA PRO A 197 24.41 -22.54 51.98
C PRO A 197 23.86 -22.42 50.57
N ALA A 198 24.39 -23.24 49.67
CA ALA A 198 23.91 -23.37 48.30
C ALA A 198 22.40 -23.57 48.26
N ALA A 199 21.67 -22.57 47.75
CA ALA A 199 20.30 -22.75 47.30
C ALA A 199 20.29 -23.84 46.22
N PRO A 200 19.29 -24.74 46.21
CA PRO A 200 19.21 -25.78 45.20
C PRO A 200 19.26 -25.14 43.82
N ALA A 201 20.11 -25.72 42.96
CA ALA A 201 20.31 -25.30 41.59
C ALA A 201 18.94 -25.04 40.92
N PRO A 202 18.80 -24.00 40.07
CA PRO A 202 17.64 -23.88 39.22
C PRO A 202 17.44 -25.23 38.53
N ALA A 203 16.27 -25.83 38.77
CA ALA A 203 15.87 -27.02 38.04
C ALA A 203 16.18 -26.77 36.57
N ALA A 204 16.97 -27.67 35.99
CA ALA A 204 17.23 -27.69 34.56
C ALA A 204 15.89 -27.42 33.87
N ALA A 205 15.85 -26.36 33.08
CA ALA A 205 14.72 -26.11 32.20
C ALA A 205 14.41 -27.44 31.53
N ALA A 206 13.21 -27.95 31.80
CA ALA A 206 12.69 -29.11 31.11
C ALA A 206 12.98 -28.89 29.64
N ALA A 207 13.70 -29.83 29.03
CA ALA A 207 13.77 -29.91 27.59
C ALA A 207 12.32 -29.83 27.12
N VAL A 208 12.00 -28.74 26.42
CA VAL A 208 10.83 -28.71 25.56
C VAL A 208 11.09 -29.87 24.61
N GLU A 209 10.41 -31.00 24.85
CA GLU A 209 10.08 -31.88 23.75
C GLU A 209 9.36 -30.97 22.76
N GLU A 210 10.07 -30.57 21.70
CA GLU A 210 9.45 -29.96 20.53
C GLU A 210 8.40 -30.97 20.08
N ASP A 211 7.14 -30.61 20.27
CA ASP A 211 6.04 -31.38 19.75
C ASP A 211 6.16 -31.33 18.22
N LEU A 212 6.61 -32.44 17.63
CA LEU A 212 6.72 -32.60 16.18
C LEU A 212 5.32 -32.67 15.52
N THR A 213 4.26 -32.33 16.25
CA THR A 213 2.88 -32.26 15.79
C THR A 213 2.57 -31.03 14.93
N ASP A 214 3.39 -29.98 14.98
CA ASP A 214 3.08 -28.73 14.26
C ASP A 214 3.34 -28.78 12.75
N ASP A 215 4.10 -29.77 12.25
CA ASP A 215 4.43 -29.87 10.81
C ASP A 215 3.51 -30.84 10.05
N TYR A 216 2.50 -31.46 10.66
CA TYR A 216 1.63 -32.42 9.98
C TYR A 216 0.82 -31.80 8.83
N GLU A 217 0.40 -30.54 8.98
CA GLU A 217 -0.28 -29.80 7.91
C GLU A 217 0.66 -29.52 6.73
N LEU A 218 1.91 -29.13 7.00
CA LEU A 218 2.93 -28.91 5.98
C LEU A 218 3.30 -30.21 5.26
N VAL A 219 3.45 -31.30 6.01
CA VAL A 219 3.68 -32.64 5.47
C VAL A 219 2.53 -33.08 4.55
N ALA A 220 1.28 -32.84 4.94
CA ALA A 220 0.10 -33.20 4.15
C ALA A 220 0.01 -32.43 2.82
N VAL A 221 0.23 -31.12 2.84
CA VAL A 221 0.20 -30.29 1.63
C VAL A 221 1.34 -30.67 0.67
N ILE A 222 2.54 -30.88 1.20
CA ILE A 222 3.71 -31.29 0.40
C ILE A 222 3.46 -32.68 -0.20
N ALA A 223 2.90 -33.62 0.56
CA ALA A 223 2.58 -34.95 0.06
C ALA A 223 1.49 -34.92 -1.02
N ALA A 224 0.42 -34.16 -0.82
CA ALA A 224 -0.63 -33.99 -1.83
C ALA A 224 -0.08 -33.38 -3.13
N ALA A 225 0.78 -32.36 -3.02
CA ALA A 225 1.39 -31.71 -4.18
C ALA A 225 2.30 -32.66 -4.98
N ILE A 226 3.12 -33.46 -4.31
CA ILE A 226 4.00 -34.44 -4.97
C ILE A 226 3.16 -35.52 -5.65
N ALA A 227 2.17 -36.09 -4.95
CA ALA A 227 1.27 -37.10 -5.53
C ALA A 227 0.52 -36.56 -6.76
N ALA A 228 0.02 -35.33 -6.71
CA ALA A 228 -0.62 -34.68 -7.85
C ALA A 228 0.36 -34.45 -9.03
N SER A 229 1.62 -34.09 -8.75
CA SER A 229 2.64 -33.88 -9.78
C SER A 229 3.09 -35.18 -10.47
N GLU A 230 3.12 -36.29 -9.73
CA GLU A 230 3.49 -37.61 -10.23
C GLU A 230 2.28 -38.38 -10.82
N GLY A 231 1.09 -37.78 -10.79
CA GLY A 231 -0.15 -38.41 -11.26
C GLY A 231 -0.61 -39.59 -10.40
N ALA A 232 -0.13 -39.69 -9.16
CA ALA A 232 -0.48 -40.74 -8.22
C ALA A 232 -1.70 -40.35 -7.38
N ALA A 233 -2.65 -41.27 -7.22
CA ALA A 233 -3.85 -41.06 -6.41
C ALA A 233 -3.62 -41.24 -4.89
N SER A 234 -2.41 -41.64 -4.50
CA SER A 234 -2.06 -42.01 -3.12
C SER A 234 -0.64 -41.56 -2.76
N THR A 235 -0.41 -41.25 -1.48
CA THR A 235 0.89 -40.78 -0.95
C THR A 235 1.82 -41.91 -0.48
N ASP A 236 1.47 -43.17 -0.69
CA ASP A 236 2.22 -44.34 -0.17
C ASP A 236 3.60 -44.56 -0.83
N GLY A 237 3.91 -43.84 -1.91
CA GLY A 237 5.17 -43.97 -2.66
C GLY A 237 6.38 -43.26 -2.02
N PHE A 238 6.16 -42.38 -1.04
CA PHE A 238 7.23 -41.55 -0.46
C PHE A 238 6.89 -41.11 0.97
N VAL A 239 7.91 -40.67 1.72
CA VAL A 239 7.76 -40.18 3.10
C VAL A 239 8.34 -38.77 3.21
N VAL A 240 7.50 -37.81 3.65
CA VAL A 240 7.92 -36.43 3.92
C VAL A 240 8.18 -36.28 5.41
N ARG A 241 9.38 -35.78 5.75
CA ARG A 241 9.79 -35.52 7.14
C ARG A 241 10.60 -34.22 7.20
N SER A 242 10.47 -33.49 8.30
CA SER A 242 11.31 -32.31 8.52
C SER A 242 12.76 -32.75 8.82
N ILE A 243 13.73 -32.11 8.16
CA ILE A 243 15.16 -32.32 8.41
C ILE A 243 15.75 -30.98 8.85
N ARG A 244 16.17 -30.89 10.11
CA ARG A 244 16.89 -29.71 10.60
C ARG A 244 18.39 -29.88 10.42
N ARG A 245 19.04 -28.87 9.85
CA ARG A 245 20.49 -28.85 9.69
C ARG A 245 21.15 -28.78 11.07
N ALA A 246 21.89 -29.82 11.45
CA ALA A 246 22.72 -29.78 12.65
C ALA A 246 23.73 -28.62 12.55
N ASN A 247 23.91 -27.87 13.64
CA ASN A 247 24.88 -26.77 13.70
C ASN A 247 26.30 -27.34 13.65
N THR A 248 26.83 -27.45 12.44
CA THR A 248 28.13 -28.03 12.17
C THR A 248 29.25 -27.02 12.38
N SER A 249 29.56 -26.68 13.64
CA SER A 249 30.78 -25.95 14.01
C SER A 249 31.91 -26.85 14.56
N LYS A 250 31.64 -28.14 14.82
CA LYS A 250 32.60 -29.06 15.49
C LYS A 250 33.15 -30.24 14.68
N TRP A 251 32.69 -30.49 13.44
CA TRP A 251 33.14 -31.67 12.67
C TRP A 251 34.42 -31.47 11.85
N LYS A 252 34.90 -30.23 11.68
CA LYS A 252 36.14 -29.94 10.93
C LYS A 252 37.42 -30.00 11.79
N ALA A 253 37.36 -30.51 13.02
CA ALA A 253 38.50 -30.47 13.94
C ALA A 253 39.35 -31.75 14.00
N ASN A 254 39.05 -32.80 13.23
CA ASN A 254 39.89 -34.00 13.15
C ASN A 254 39.82 -34.58 11.75
N TYR A 255 40.63 -34.07 10.84
CA TYR A 255 41.31 -34.79 9.76
C TYR A 255 42.44 -33.92 9.20
#